data_AF-A0A1G0KCK7-F1
#
_entry.id   AF-A0A1G0KCK7-F1
#
_cell.length_a   1.000
_cell.length_b   1.000
_cell.length_c   1.000
_cell.angle_alpha   90.00
_cell.angle_beta   90.00
_cell.angle_gamma   90.00
#
_symmetry.space_group_name_H-M   'P 1'
#
loop_
_entity.id
_entity.type
_entity.pdbx_description
1 polymer ?
#
loop_
_entity_poly.entity_id
_entity_poly.type
_entity_poly.pdbx_seq_one_letter_code
_entity_poly.pdbx_strand_id
1 'polypeptide(L)'
;MVVLLLGLTRFGLAYASVLPQFQSVPGGVAVVNLAVQEQPLGLYNNQRVMIIGAPGNWQAIIGLPLAARPGTHKLTVKFENSSSVYDFDVAAKQYLE
;
A
#
# COMPACT_ATOMS: atom_id res chain seq x y z
N MET A 1 -24.83 -35.75 48.51
CA MET A 1 -24.61 -35.51 47.07
C MET A 1 -24.62 -34.01 46.85
N VAL A 2 -23.45 -33.37 46.75
CA VAL A 2 -23.32 -31.94 46.44
C VAL A 2 -23.06 -31.85 44.93
N VAL A 3 -24.00 -31.29 44.18
CA VAL A 3 -23.88 -31.14 42.72
C VAL A 3 -22.99 -29.94 42.43
N LEU A 4 -21.84 -30.23 41.86
CA LEU A 4 -20.80 -29.31 41.42
C LEU A 4 -21.26 -28.62 40.12
N LEU A 5 -21.64 -27.34 40.19
CA LEU A 5 -21.98 -26.54 39.01
C LEU A 5 -20.70 -25.90 38.44
N LEU A 6 -20.01 -26.59 37.53
CA LEU A 6 -18.90 -26.01 36.75
C LEU A 6 -19.46 -25.08 35.67
N GLY A 7 -19.39 -23.77 35.92
CA GLY A 7 -19.62 -22.76 34.89
C GLY A 7 -18.54 -22.81 33.82
N LEU A 8 -18.87 -23.32 32.63
CA LEU A 8 -18.02 -23.19 31.45
C LEU A 8 -18.07 -21.75 30.95
N THR A 9 -17.12 -20.93 31.38
CA THR A 9 -16.88 -19.60 30.81
C THR A 9 -16.42 -19.76 29.36
N ARG A 10 -17.28 -19.42 28.40
CA ARG A 10 -16.98 -19.43 26.97
C ARG A 10 -15.94 -18.36 26.66
N PHE A 11 -14.68 -18.78 26.49
CA PHE A 11 -13.62 -17.89 26.00
C PHE A 11 -13.78 -17.75 24.49
N GLY A 12 -14.27 -16.60 24.02
CA GLY A 12 -14.37 -16.31 22.59
C GLY A 12 -13.01 -15.88 22.05
N LEU A 13 -12.46 -16.64 21.08
CA LEU A 13 -11.32 -16.18 20.29
C LEU A 13 -11.76 -15.01 19.41
N ALA A 14 -11.23 -13.82 19.67
CA ALA A 14 -11.39 -12.67 18.79
C ALA A 14 -10.47 -12.87 17.57
N TYR A 15 -11.06 -13.11 16.41
CA TYR A 15 -10.32 -13.15 15.15
C TYR A 15 -10.05 -11.71 14.71
N ALA A 16 -8.78 -11.29 14.75
CA ALA A 16 -8.36 -10.03 14.16
C ALA A 16 -8.55 -10.11 12.63
N SER A 17 -9.27 -9.15 12.07
CA SER A 17 -9.46 -9.02 10.63
C SER A 17 -8.13 -8.74 9.93
N VAL A 18 -7.84 -9.48 8.87
CA VAL A 18 -6.69 -9.26 7.98
C VAL A 18 -6.73 -7.82 7.47
N LEU A 19 -5.59 -7.11 7.54
CA LEU A 19 -5.50 -5.76 7.02
C LEU A 19 -5.84 -5.73 5.51
N PRO A 20 -6.52 -4.69 5.02
CA PRO A 20 -6.78 -4.54 3.59
C PRO A 20 -5.49 -4.62 2.79
N GLN A 21 -5.49 -5.43 1.73
CA GLN A 21 -4.33 -5.53 0.84
C GLN A 21 -4.29 -4.31 -0.09
N PHE A 22 -3.09 -3.77 -0.31
CA PHE A 22 -2.89 -2.69 -1.28
C PHE A 22 -3.28 -3.18 -2.69
N GLN A 23 -4.09 -2.40 -3.40
CA GLN A 23 -4.53 -2.71 -4.76
C GLN A 23 -4.21 -1.54 -5.67
N SER A 24 -3.37 -1.78 -6.67
CA SER A 24 -3.05 -0.82 -7.74
C SER A 24 -4.20 -0.71 -8.73
N VAL A 25 -5.28 -0.04 -8.33
CA VAL A 25 -6.51 0.18 -9.12
C VAL A 25 -6.94 1.65 -9.02
N PRO A 26 -7.78 2.17 -9.91
CA PRO A 26 -8.33 3.52 -9.77
C PRO A 26 -9.05 3.66 -8.43
N GLY A 27 -8.70 4.67 -7.61
CA GLY A 27 -9.22 4.83 -6.24
C GLY A 27 -8.50 4.00 -5.17
N GLY A 28 -7.48 3.23 -5.56
CA GLY A 28 -6.66 2.39 -4.68
C GLY A 28 -5.30 2.99 -4.36
N VAL A 29 -4.35 2.11 -4.04
CA VAL A 29 -2.97 2.45 -3.66
C VAL A 29 -2.01 1.50 -4.36
N ALA A 30 -1.04 2.07 -5.08
CA ALA A 30 0.10 1.32 -5.61
C ALA A 30 1.30 1.45 -4.67
N VAL A 31 2.08 0.37 -4.58
CA VAL A 31 3.35 0.34 -3.82
C VAL A 31 4.48 0.00 -4.78
N VAL A 32 5.49 0.86 -4.85
CA VAL A 32 6.68 0.66 -5.68
C VAL A 32 7.91 0.53 -4.79
N ASN A 33 8.62 -0.61 -4.91
CA ASN A 33 9.87 -0.84 -4.17
C ASN A 33 11.03 -0.11 -4.85
N LEU A 34 11.82 0.61 -4.05
CA LEU A 34 12.96 1.41 -4.47
C LEU A 34 14.22 0.90 -3.77
N ALA A 35 15.02 0.12 -4.49
CA ALA A 35 16.27 -0.48 -3.99
C ALA A 35 17.44 0.52 -4.05
N VAL A 36 17.35 1.60 -3.28
CA VAL A 36 18.32 2.70 -3.24
C VAL A 36 18.73 3.01 -1.81
N GLN A 37 19.96 3.46 -1.60
CA GLN A 37 20.51 3.65 -0.24
C GLN A 37 19.93 4.89 0.44
N GLU A 38 19.92 6.02 -0.25
CA GLU A 38 19.40 7.29 0.28
C GLU A 38 17.88 7.36 0.19
N GLN A 39 17.22 8.08 1.12
CA GLN A 39 15.77 8.28 1.05
C GLN A 39 15.43 9.24 -0.11
N PRO A 40 14.73 8.78 -1.16
CA PRO A 40 14.45 9.63 -2.30
C PRO A 40 13.19 10.48 -2.10
N LEU A 41 12.98 11.42 -3.03
CA LEU A 41 11.71 12.11 -3.23
C LEU A 41 10.96 11.44 -4.40
N GLY A 42 9.77 10.90 -4.15
CA GLY A 42 8.90 10.37 -5.21
C GLY A 42 7.88 11.39 -5.70
N LEU A 43 7.62 11.41 -7.01
CA LEU A 43 6.58 12.20 -7.66
C LEU A 43 5.73 11.32 -8.59
N TYR A 44 4.41 11.39 -8.44
CA TYR A 44 3.44 10.83 -9.36
C TYR A 44 2.49 11.95 -9.82
N ASN A 45 2.30 12.11 -11.13
CA ASN A 45 1.53 13.23 -11.71
C ASN A 45 1.92 14.61 -11.13
N ASN A 46 3.22 14.86 -10.97
CA ASN A 46 3.80 16.07 -10.40
C ASN A 46 3.45 16.33 -8.92
N GLN A 47 2.84 15.36 -8.22
CA GLN A 47 2.53 15.44 -6.79
C GLN A 47 3.45 14.54 -5.98
N ARG A 48 3.88 15.02 -4.80
CA ARG A 48 4.73 14.26 -3.89
C ARG A 48 4.01 13.04 -3.36
N VAL A 49 4.66 11.88 -3.42
CA VAL A 49 4.18 10.64 -2.83
C VAL A 49 4.89 10.35 -1.52
N MET A 50 4.27 9.50 -0.69
CA MET A 50 4.85 9.08 0.58
C MET A 50 5.97 8.06 0.33
N ILE A 51 7.09 8.23 1.03
CA ILE A 51 8.25 7.33 0.96
C ILE A 51 8.54 6.82 2.37
N ILE A 52 8.45 5.51 2.57
CA ILE A 52 8.68 4.84 3.85
C ILE A 52 9.70 3.70 3.69
N GLY A 53 10.31 3.27 4.79
CA GLY A 53 11.25 2.15 4.79
C GLY A 53 12.61 2.55 5.35
N ALA A 54 13.65 1.90 4.83
CA ALA A 54 15.04 2.06 5.27
C ALA A 54 15.99 1.98 4.06
N PRO A 55 17.28 2.36 4.22
CA PRO A 55 18.28 2.25 3.16
C PRO A 55 18.29 0.89 2.46
N GLY A 56 18.22 0.92 1.13
CA GLY A 56 18.17 -0.25 0.25
C GLY A 56 16.78 -0.87 0.10
N ASN A 57 15.79 -0.45 0.88
CA ASN A 57 14.44 -1.03 0.92
C ASN A 57 13.36 0.05 1.13
N TRP A 58 13.42 1.13 0.34
CA TRP A 58 12.39 2.16 0.38
C TRP A 58 11.16 1.73 -0.41
N GLN A 59 9.99 2.24 -0.01
CA GLN A 59 8.72 2.02 -0.69
C GLN A 59 8.03 3.35 -0.96
N ALA A 60 7.63 3.56 -2.20
CA ALA A 60 6.74 4.65 -2.58
C ALA A 60 5.29 4.19 -2.48
N ILE A 61 4.52 4.87 -1.63
CA ILE A 61 3.09 4.65 -1.45
C ILE A 61 2.34 5.70 -2.26
N ILE A 62 1.70 5.25 -3.33
CA ILE A 62 1.09 6.11 -4.36
C ILE A 62 -0.42 5.97 -4.27
N GLY A 63 -1.10 7.04 -3.85
CA GLY A 63 -2.55 7.12 -3.96
C GLY A 63 -2.97 7.28 -5.42
N LEU A 64 -3.87 6.42 -5.89
CA LEU A 64 -4.40 6.47 -7.25
C LEU A 64 -5.76 7.17 -7.23
N PRO A 65 -5.95 8.29 -7.94
CA PRO A 65 -7.27 8.90 -8.04
C PRO A 65 -8.27 7.94 -8.69
N LEU A 66 -9.56 8.07 -8.38
CA LEU A 66 -10.60 7.24 -8.99
C LEU A 66 -10.66 7.39 -10.52
N ALA A 67 -10.22 8.54 -11.03
CA ALA A 67 -10.10 8.81 -12.46
C ALA A 67 -8.79 8.29 -13.10
N ALA A 68 -7.92 7.60 -12.35
CA ALA A 68 -6.71 7.00 -12.90
C ALA A 68 -7.07 6.00 -14.00
N ARG A 69 -6.36 6.05 -15.13
CA ARG A 69 -6.57 5.12 -16.24
C ARG A 69 -5.87 3.79 -15.95
N PRO A 70 -6.47 2.64 -16.26
CA PRO A 70 -5.75 1.37 -16.25
C PRO A 70 -4.58 1.38 -17.24
N GLY A 71 -3.51 0.63 -16.93
CA GLY A 71 -2.29 0.53 -17.73
C GLY A 71 -1.03 0.86 -16.94
N THR A 72 0.08 1.10 -17.64
CA THR A 72 1.38 1.42 -17.03
C THR A 72 1.47 2.91 -16.70
N HIS A 73 1.89 3.19 -15.46
CA HIS A 73 2.12 4.52 -14.90
C HIS A 73 3.59 4.69 -14.55
N LYS A 74 3.98 5.96 -14.34
CA LYS A 74 5.37 6.34 -14.08
C LYS A 74 5.48 7.06 -12.74
N LEU A 75 6.36 6.56 -11.89
CA LEU A 75 6.84 7.25 -10.70
C LEU A 75 8.19 7.87 -11.02
N THR A 76 8.30 9.19 -10.87
CA THR A 76 9.58 9.89 -10.96
C THR A 76 10.21 9.95 -9.57
N VAL A 77 11.39 9.38 -9.42
CA VAL A 77 12.17 9.36 -8.19
C VAL A 77 13.34 10.32 -8.34
N LYS A 78 13.47 11.27 -7.43
CA LYS A 78 14.51 12.30 -7.44
C LYS A 78 15.43 12.15 -6.23
N PHE A 79 16.71 12.33 -6.48
CA PHE A 79 17.79 12.51 -5.51
C PHE A 79 18.32 13.94 -5.63
N GLU A 80 19.31 14.32 -4.82
CA GLU A 80 19.88 15.68 -4.87
C GLU A 80 20.38 16.05 -6.28
N ASN A 81 21.06 15.11 -6.95
CA ASN A 81 21.76 15.37 -8.21
C ASN A 81 21.27 14.50 -9.39
N SER A 82 20.24 13.68 -9.20
CA SER A 82 19.79 12.74 -10.22
C SER A 82 18.29 12.44 -10.14
N SER A 83 17.76 11.86 -11.22
CA SER A 83 16.38 11.40 -11.27
C SER A 83 16.31 10.07 -12.01
N SER A 84 15.40 9.21 -11.58
CA SER A 84 15.09 7.94 -12.22
C SER A 84 13.58 7.78 -12.36
N VAL A 85 13.14 6.94 -13.29
CA VAL A 85 11.72 6.64 -13.51
C VAL A 85 11.50 5.17 -13.23
N TYR A 86 10.46 4.89 -12.45
CA TYR A 86 9.99 3.55 -12.12
C TYR A 86 8.60 3.37 -12.71
N ASP A 87 8.43 2.32 -13.50
CA ASP A 87 7.14 1.97 -14.07
C ASP A 87 6.36 1.06 -13.11
N PHE A 88 5.04 1.23 -13.05
CA PHE A 88 4.16 0.37 -12.27
C PHE A 88 2.78 0.26 -12.95
N ASP A 89 2.10 -0.86 -12.77
CA ASP A 89 0.81 -1.09 -13.44
C ASP A 89 -0.39 -0.80 -12.53
N VAL A 90 -1.42 -0.25 -13.16
CA VAL A 90 -2.74 -0.01 -12.58
C VAL A 90 -3.75 -0.90 -13.30
N ALA A 91 -4.34 -1.84 -12.57
CA ALA A 91 -5.35 -2.75 -13.10
C ALA A 91 -6.72 -2.06 -13.16
N ALA A 92 -7.56 -2.49 -14.12
CA ALA A 92 -8.94 -2.05 -14.18
C ALA A 92 -9.74 -2.62 -12.99
N LYS A 93 -10.64 -1.82 -12.43
CA LYS A 93 -11.61 -2.26 -11.43
C LYS A 93 -12.97 -1.64 -11.75
N GLN A 94 -13.98 -2.49 -11.83
CA GLN A 94 -15.35 -2.06 -11.99
C GLN A 94 -15.95 -1.75 -10.62
N TYR A 95 -16.44 -0.53 -10.46
CA TYR A 95 -17.19 -0.10 -9.29
C TYR A 95 -18.68 -0.20 -9.62
N LEU A 96 -19.46 -0.71 -8.68
CA LEU A 96 -20.91 -0.66 -8.77
C LEU A 96 -21.34 0.77 -8.42
N GLU A 97 -22.27 1.33 -9.20
CA GLU A 97 -22.89 2.63 -8.94
C GLU A 97 -23.87 2.59 -7.76
#